data_AF-A0A7I4Y160-F1
#
_entry.id   AF-A0A7I4Y160-F1
#
_cell.length_a   1.000
_cell.length_b   1.000
_cell.length_c   1.000
_cell.angle_alpha   90.00
_cell.angle_beta   90.00
_cell.angle_gamma   90.00
#
_symmetry.space_group_name_H-M   'P 1'
#
loop_
_entity.id
_entity.type
_entity.pdbx_description
1 polymer ?
#
loop_
_entity_poly.entity_id
_entity_poly.type
_entity_poly.pdbx_seq_one_letter_code
_entity_poly.pdbx_strand_id
1 'polypeptide(L)'
;MIFATPALILFYRTLNRSSLFHRNLVIITKYHYCMLYMALPSRIIIILYALKFIGVSTKNPQSEQLYVMACFVNIFCKILPSFALLSTLMERLMASHNISDYETKSRPWIAATAIVSSWTTSSLGTIAMVFVEQPPNKISLYIIHKFGVSVCMYVCMYVCMYVCMYVCLFVCLLGADKVIIIGFVLSAVASIAHVTLFRRERRRFTKFIVGPQTSRYLSTRFQIIENLRVLKIAMLACVIISVSVLIPSTLMVMIFYYFLPTTLTGQKLLALVELFFSSFVAILLTSSAVMLKRYNKRVHTHVRFQHENRLHCASQDFRLVTEKYFSHLKTAWG
;
A
#
# COMPACT_ATOMS: atom_id res chain seq x y z
N MET A 1 3.81 -7.62 -11.84
CA MET A 1 2.44 -7.45 -11.25
C MET A 1 1.60 -8.71 -11.36
N ILE A 2 1.39 -9.31 -12.53
CA ILE A 2 0.56 -10.52 -12.70
C ILE A 2 1.02 -11.67 -11.77
N PHE A 3 2.34 -11.92 -11.71
CA PHE A 3 2.92 -12.94 -10.82
C PHE A 3 2.71 -12.70 -9.31
N ALA A 4 2.52 -11.44 -8.90
CA ALA A 4 2.30 -11.09 -7.49
C ALA A 4 0.82 -11.16 -7.08
N THR A 5 -0.11 -11.34 -8.03
CA THR A 5 -1.56 -11.32 -7.75
C THR A 5 -2.01 -12.38 -6.75
N PRO A 6 -1.54 -13.66 -6.78
CA PRO A 6 -2.01 -14.67 -5.83
C PRO A 6 -1.50 -14.39 -4.41
N ALA A 7 -0.25 -13.91 -4.30
CA ALA A 7 0.36 -13.50 -3.05
C ALA A 7 -0.45 -12.37 -2.37
N LEU A 8 -0.94 -11.44 -3.18
CA LEU A 8 -1.71 -10.30 -2.71
C LEU A 8 -3.13 -10.70 -2.24
N ILE A 9 -3.78 -11.67 -2.91
CA ILE A 9 -5.06 -12.25 -2.45
C ILE A 9 -4.87 -12.93 -1.09
N LEU A 10 -3.82 -13.73 -0.97
CA LEU A 10 -3.49 -14.43 0.26
C LEU A 10 -3.24 -13.45 1.42
N PHE A 11 -2.45 -12.41 1.17
CA PHE A 11 -2.19 -11.37 2.16
C PHE A 11 -3.47 -10.65 2.58
N TYR A 12 -4.29 -10.23 1.61
CA TYR A 12 -5.58 -9.55 1.85
C TYR A 12 -6.52 -10.38 2.74
N ARG A 13 -6.68 -11.68 2.42
CA ARG A 13 -7.52 -12.60 3.20
C ARG A 13 -6.98 -12.80 4.61
N THR A 14 -5.67 -12.88 4.77
CA THR A 14 -5.03 -13.09 6.07
C THR A 14 -5.13 -11.85 6.95
N LEU A 15 -4.97 -10.66 6.37
CA LEU A 15 -5.10 -9.38 7.06
C LEU A 15 -6.52 -9.17 7.61
N ASN A 16 -7.55 -9.61 6.88
CA ASN A 16 -8.93 -9.52 7.35
C ASN A 16 -9.22 -10.38 8.60
N ARG A 17 -8.44 -11.43 8.81
CA ARG A 17 -8.59 -12.36 9.94
C ARG A 17 -7.68 -12.02 11.11
N SER A 18 -6.79 -11.03 10.97
CA SER A 18 -5.85 -10.69 12.04
C SER A 18 -6.44 -9.69 13.03
N SER A 19 -6.36 -10.00 14.31
CA SER A 19 -6.65 -9.07 15.42
C SER A 19 -5.45 -8.18 15.80
N LEU A 20 -4.30 -8.37 15.15
CA LEU A 20 -3.06 -7.64 15.46
C LEU A 20 -3.15 -6.14 15.14
N PHE A 21 -3.98 -5.76 14.16
CA PHE A 21 -4.08 -4.38 13.70
C PHE A 21 -5.46 -3.82 14.00
N HIS A 22 -5.49 -2.55 14.42
CA HIS A 22 -6.73 -1.81 14.55
C HIS A 22 -7.46 -1.70 13.20
N ARG A 23 -8.81 -1.67 13.24
CA ARG A 23 -9.68 -1.68 12.06
C ARG A 23 -9.33 -0.57 11.05
N ASN A 24 -8.99 0.62 11.53
CA ASN A 24 -8.61 1.75 10.68
C ASN A 24 -7.37 1.45 9.84
N LEU A 25 -6.31 0.89 10.45
CA LEU A 25 -5.11 0.52 9.72
C LEU A 25 -5.39 -0.57 8.69
N VAL A 26 -6.22 -1.56 9.04
CA VAL A 26 -6.62 -2.62 8.11
C VAL A 26 -7.35 -2.05 6.90
N ILE A 27 -8.30 -1.11 7.11
CA ILE A 27 -9.03 -0.44 6.02
C ILE A 27 -8.07 0.31 5.09
N ILE A 28 -7.19 1.15 5.65
CA ILE A 28 -6.19 1.92 4.88
C ILE A 28 -5.31 0.99 4.06
N THR A 29 -4.80 -0.07 4.69
CA THR A 29 -3.88 -1.03 4.07
C THR A 29 -4.59 -1.76 2.92
N LYS A 30 -5.79 -2.29 3.16
CA LYS A 30 -6.60 -2.98 2.14
C LYS A 30 -6.91 -2.08 0.95
N TYR A 31 -7.23 -0.81 1.21
CA TYR A 31 -7.53 0.15 0.16
C TYR A 31 -6.34 0.33 -0.80
N HIS A 32 -5.17 0.68 -0.27
CA HIS A 32 -3.96 0.91 -1.09
C HIS A 32 -3.52 -0.35 -1.84
N TYR A 33 -3.65 -1.55 -1.23
CA TYR A 33 -3.36 -2.81 -1.91
C TYR A 33 -4.39 -3.19 -2.97
N CYS A 34 -5.68 -2.87 -2.78
CA CYS A 34 -6.73 -3.14 -3.75
C CYS A 34 -6.52 -2.35 -5.04
N MET A 35 -6.04 -1.11 -4.93
CA MET A 35 -5.79 -0.25 -6.10
C MET A 35 -4.67 -0.78 -7.01
N LEU A 36 -3.78 -1.64 -6.51
CA LEU A 36 -2.83 -2.38 -7.36
C LEU A 36 -3.53 -3.37 -8.31
N TYR A 37 -4.70 -3.92 -7.94
CA TYR A 37 -5.50 -4.76 -8.85
C TYR A 37 -6.16 -3.94 -9.95
N MET A 38 -6.59 -2.71 -9.65
CA MET A 38 -7.22 -1.83 -10.63
C MET A 38 -6.26 -1.42 -11.75
N ALA A 39 -4.94 -1.59 -11.55
CA ALA A 39 -3.92 -1.41 -12.59
C ALA A 39 -3.89 -2.53 -13.66
N LEU A 40 -4.44 -3.72 -13.37
CA LEU A 40 -4.45 -4.85 -14.30
C LEU A 40 -5.35 -4.62 -15.53
N PRO A 41 -6.64 -4.25 -15.39
CA PRO A 41 -7.49 -4.01 -16.56
C PRO A 41 -6.96 -2.85 -17.41
N SER A 42 -6.44 -1.77 -16.79
CA SER A 42 -5.83 -0.67 -17.54
C SER A 42 -4.62 -1.14 -18.36
N ARG A 43 -3.79 -2.04 -17.82
CA ARG A 43 -2.66 -2.63 -18.56
C ARG A 43 -3.11 -3.51 -19.71
N ILE A 44 -4.15 -4.31 -19.53
CA ILE A 44 -4.71 -5.16 -20.59
C ILE A 44 -5.20 -4.28 -21.75
N ILE A 45 -5.92 -3.20 -21.46
CA ILE A 45 -6.39 -2.25 -22.49
C ILE A 45 -5.21 -1.63 -23.24
N ILE A 46 -4.16 -1.20 -22.54
CA ILE A 46 -2.94 -0.65 -23.17
C ILE A 46 -2.26 -1.69 -24.08
N ILE A 47 -2.18 -2.96 -23.65
CA ILE A 47 -1.59 -4.05 -24.46
C ILE A 47 -2.45 -4.35 -25.68
N LEU A 48 -3.77 -4.43 -25.54
CA LEU A 48 -4.69 -4.67 -26.66
C LEU A 48 -4.62 -3.55 -27.71
N TYR A 49 -4.43 -2.31 -27.26
CA TYR A 49 -4.18 -1.18 -28.13
C TYR A 49 -2.81 -1.30 -28.82
N ALA A 50 -1.76 -1.67 -28.09
CA ALA A 50 -0.41 -1.89 -28.65
C ALA A 50 -0.37 -3.01 -29.69
N LEU A 51 -1.16 -4.08 -29.50
CA LEU A 51 -1.31 -5.19 -30.43
C LEU A 51 -2.26 -4.88 -31.61
N LYS A 52 -2.77 -3.64 -31.71
CA LYS A 52 -3.72 -3.19 -32.73
C LYS A 52 -5.03 -4.00 -32.80
N PHE A 53 -5.38 -4.75 -31.76
CA PHE A 53 -6.69 -5.42 -31.65
C PHE A 53 -7.83 -4.40 -31.48
N ILE A 54 -7.55 -3.30 -30.79
CA ILE A 54 -8.46 -2.15 -30.67
C ILE A 54 -7.98 -1.11 -31.69
N GLY A 55 -8.56 -1.13 -32.88
CA GLY A 55 -8.11 -0.29 -34.00
C GLY A 55 -8.37 1.19 -33.79
N VAL A 56 -7.34 2.01 -34.04
CA VAL A 56 -7.49 3.45 -34.35
C VAL A 56 -8.04 3.52 -35.77
N SER A 57 -9.35 3.38 -35.91
CA SER A 57 -10.03 3.82 -37.12
C SER A 57 -10.34 5.29 -36.92
N THR A 58 -9.98 6.14 -37.89
CA THR A 58 -10.31 7.58 -37.95
C THR A 58 -11.81 7.88 -37.79
N LYS A 59 -12.67 6.84 -37.80
CA LYS A 59 -14.11 6.89 -37.57
C LYS A 59 -14.55 6.74 -36.10
N ASN A 60 -13.67 6.43 -35.14
CA ASN A 60 -14.08 6.07 -33.78
C ASN A 60 -13.33 6.85 -32.67
N PRO A 61 -13.77 8.09 -32.33
CA PRO A 61 -13.14 8.90 -31.28
C PRO A 61 -13.19 8.27 -29.87
N GLN A 62 -14.04 7.26 -29.68
CA GLN A 62 -14.18 6.56 -28.40
C GLN A 62 -12.97 5.68 -28.05
N SER A 63 -12.24 5.14 -29.02
CA SER A 63 -11.08 4.26 -28.76
C SER A 63 -9.86 5.04 -28.25
N GLU A 64 -9.65 6.26 -28.76
CA GLU A 64 -8.59 7.15 -28.29
C GLU A 64 -8.84 7.64 -26.85
N GLN A 65 -10.08 8.00 -26.53
CA GLN A 65 -10.47 8.36 -25.15
C GLN A 65 -10.27 7.21 -24.16
N LEU A 66 -10.60 5.98 -24.57
CA LEU A 66 -10.41 4.79 -23.75
C LEU A 66 -8.92 4.52 -23.47
N TYR A 67 -8.04 4.72 -24.46
CA TYR A 67 -6.59 4.58 -24.29
C TYR A 67 -6.04 5.62 -23.30
N VAL A 68 -6.41 6.90 -23.45
CA VAL A 68 -5.97 7.97 -22.55
C VAL A 68 -6.46 7.72 -21.12
N MET A 69 -7.72 7.31 -20.95
CA MET A 69 -8.28 6.94 -19.66
C MET A 69 -7.52 5.75 -19.03
N ALA A 70 -7.20 4.72 -19.82
CA ALA A 70 -6.43 3.58 -19.34
C ALA A 70 -5.00 3.98 -18.91
N CYS A 71 -4.35 4.89 -19.64
CA CYS A 71 -3.05 5.46 -19.25
C CYS A 71 -3.14 6.24 -17.94
N PHE A 72 -4.16 7.10 -17.78
CA PHE A 72 -4.39 7.86 -16.55
C PHE A 72 -4.57 6.91 -15.35
N VAL A 73 -5.46 5.92 -15.47
CA VAL A 73 -5.72 4.93 -14.41
C VAL A 73 -4.46 4.14 -14.07
N ASN A 74 -3.65 3.76 -15.06
CA ASN A 74 -2.40 3.02 -14.83
C ASN A 74 -1.37 3.86 -14.08
N ILE A 75 -1.20 5.13 -14.43
CA ILE A 75 -0.28 6.05 -13.72
C ILE A 75 -0.79 6.28 -12.30
N PHE A 76 -2.08 6.58 -12.15
CA PHE A 76 -2.72 6.80 -10.86
C PHE A 76 -2.54 5.59 -9.91
N CYS A 77 -2.77 4.38 -10.41
CA CYS A 77 -2.60 3.15 -9.61
C CYS A 77 -1.14 2.82 -9.28
N LYS A 78 -0.16 3.42 -9.96
CA LYS A 78 1.28 3.31 -9.63
C LYS A 78 1.71 4.35 -8.59
N ILE A 79 1.14 5.56 -8.63
CA ILE A 79 1.48 6.64 -7.71
C ILE A 79 0.82 6.44 -6.34
N LEU A 80 -0.46 6.03 -6.31
CA LEU A 80 -1.25 5.90 -5.08
C LEU A 80 -0.60 5.02 -3.99
N PRO A 81 -0.02 3.84 -4.29
CA PRO A 81 0.64 3.00 -3.29
C PRO A 81 1.85 3.66 -2.61
N SER A 82 2.51 4.61 -3.28
CA SER A 82 3.63 5.37 -2.70
C SER A 82 3.21 6.20 -1.48
N PHE A 83 1.93 6.58 -1.41
CA PHE A 83 1.35 7.29 -0.28
C PHE A 83 0.87 6.38 0.85
N ALA A 84 0.88 5.05 0.67
CA ALA A 84 0.40 4.11 1.69
C ALA A 84 1.15 4.26 3.01
N LEU A 85 2.48 4.47 2.96
CA LEU A 85 3.31 4.70 4.15
C LEU A 85 2.92 5.98 4.88
N LEU A 86 2.55 7.04 4.15
CA LEU A 86 2.10 8.29 4.74
C LEU A 86 0.71 8.14 5.39
N SER A 87 -0.21 7.42 4.74
CA SER A 87 -1.52 7.10 5.30
C SER A 87 -1.40 6.23 6.57
N THR A 88 -0.46 5.27 6.61
CA THR A 88 -0.20 4.51 7.84
C THR A 88 0.40 5.37 8.94
N LEU A 89 1.30 6.31 8.60
CA LEU A 89 1.87 7.24 9.56
C LEU A 89 0.78 8.11 10.19
N MET A 90 -0.14 8.64 9.39
CA MET A 90 -1.27 9.44 9.87
C MET A 90 -2.12 8.67 10.89
N GLU A 91 -2.47 7.42 10.59
CA GLU A 91 -3.21 6.55 11.51
C GLU A 91 -2.45 6.31 12.81
N ARG A 92 -1.13 6.07 12.72
CA ARG A 92 -0.26 5.85 13.90
C ARG A 92 -0.11 7.09 14.76
N LEU A 93 -0.06 8.28 14.17
CA LEU A 93 -0.04 9.55 14.89
C LEU A 93 -1.36 9.77 15.64
N MET A 94 -2.50 9.48 15.01
CA MET A 94 -3.81 9.58 15.66
C MET A 94 -3.98 8.55 16.78
N ALA A 95 -3.48 7.33 16.60
CA ALA A 95 -3.46 6.31 17.64
C ALA A 95 -2.57 6.70 18.83
N SER A 96 -1.41 7.32 18.56
CA SER A 96 -0.50 7.85 19.59
C SER A 96 -1.09 9.06 20.34
N HIS A 97 -1.87 9.90 19.67
CA HIS A 97 -2.52 11.05 20.31
C HIS A 97 -3.68 10.59 21.22
N ASN A 98 -4.48 9.63 20.76
CA ASN A 98 -5.71 9.19 21.44
C ASN A 98 -5.55 7.86 22.21
N ILE A 99 -4.43 7.63 22.89
CA ILE A 99 -4.08 6.32 23.48
C ILE A 99 -5.17 5.73 24.38
N SER A 100 -5.81 6.55 25.24
CA SER A 100 -6.79 6.09 26.24
C SER A 100 -7.97 5.36 25.62
N ASP A 101 -8.47 5.87 24.49
CA ASP A 101 -9.77 5.49 23.93
C ASP A 101 -9.71 5.06 22.46
N TYR A 102 -8.50 4.86 21.92
CA TYR A 102 -8.35 4.53 20.51
C TYR A 102 -8.97 3.18 20.16
N GLU A 103 -8.83 2.18 21.03
CA GLU A 103 -9.38 0.84 20.82
C GLU A 103 -10.86 0.74 21.19
N THR A 104 -11.35 1.61 22.07
CA THR A 104 -12.73 1.57 22.58
C THR A 104 -13.69 2.36 21.70
N LYS A 105 -13.24 3.49 21.12
CA LYS A 105 -14.07 4.36 20.28
C LYS A 105 -13.74 4.19 18.81
N SER A 106 -14.67 3.58 18.07
CA SER A 106 -14.58 3.51 16.61
C SER A 106 -14.58 4.90 15.97
N ARG A 107 -13.54 5.20 15.18
CA ARG A 107 -13.36 6.47 14.47
C ARG A 107 -13.04 6.20 13.00
N PRO A 108 -14.04 5.84 12.18
CA PRO A 108 -13.82 5.50 10.76
C PRO A 108 -13.36 6.70 9.94
N TRP A 109 -13.66 7.93 10.40
CA TRP A 109 -13.22 9.16 9.75
C TRP A 109 -11.70 9.24 9.62
N ILE A 110 -10.92 8.65 10.54
CA ILE A 110 -9.44 8.65 10.47
C ILE A 110 -8.96 7.93 9.22
N ALA A 111 -9.54 6.75 8.94
CA ALA A 111 -9.24 6.00 7.74
C ALA A 111 -9.73 6.72 6.48
N ALA A 112 -10.93 7.32 6.53
CA ALA A 112 -11.47 8.09 5.41
C ALA A 112 -10.57 9.29 5.06
N THR A 113 -10.13 10.07 6.06
CA THR A 113 -9.22 11.20 5.84
C THR A 113 -7.87 10.77 5.28
N ALA A 114 -7.33 9.63 5.74
CA ALA A 114 -6.06 9.09 5.25
C ALA A 114 -6.15 8.56 3.81
N ILE A 115 -7.32 8.07 3.40
CA ILE A 115 -7.59 7.59 2.03
C ILE A 115 -7.88 8.78 1.10
N VAL A 116 -8.70 9.74 1.51
CA VAL A 116 -9.02 10.92 0.70
C VAL A 116 -7.77 11.77 0.47
N SER A 117 -6.92 11.94 1.48
CA SER A 117 -5.63 12.63 1.33
C SER A 117 -4.72 11.91 0.33
N SER A 118 -4.58 10.58 0.42
CA SER A 118 -3.75 9.85 -0.56
C SER A 118 -4.33 9.87 -1.97
N TRP A 119 -5.67 9.85 -2.10
CA TRP A 119 -6.33 9.97 -3.40
C TRP A 119 -6.09 11.33 -4.04
N THR A 120 -6.33 12.41 -3.29
CA THR A 120 -6.16 13.78 -3.77
C THR A 120 -4.72 14.07 -4.16
N THR A 121 -3.73 13.66 -3.35
CA THR A 121 -2.31 13.82 -3.71
C THR A 121 -1.91 12.98 -4.91
N SER A 122 -2.44 11.76 -5.04
CA SER A 122 -2.18 10.89 -6.20
C SER A 122 -2.83 11.41 -7.48
N SER A 123 -4.05 11.96 -7.40
CA SER A 123 -4.74 12.58 -8.54
C SER A 123 -4.00 13.83 -9.00
N LEU A 124 -3.61 14.71 -8.07
CA LEU A 124 -2.80 15.89 -8.39
C LEU A 124 -1.45 15.52 -9.00
N GLY A 125 -0.77 14.50 -8.45
CA GLY A 125 0.47 13.97 -9.03
C GLY A 125 0.27 13.43 -10.43
N THR A 126 -0.82 12.69 -10.68
CA THR A 126 -1.13 12.15 -12.02
C THR A 126 -1.43 13.27 -13.02
N ILE A 127 -2.21 14.27 -12.63
CA ILE A 127 -2.50 15.46 -13.45
C ILE A 127 -1.21 16.21 -13.75
N ALA A 128 -0.37 16.49 -12.75
CA ALA A 128 0.90 17.17 -12.95
C ALA A 128 1.77 16.42 -13.97
N MET A 129 1.89 15.09 -13.85
CA MET A 129 2.65 14.28 -14.80
C MET A 129 2.05 14.29 -16.22
N VAL A 130 0.72 14.26 -16.36
CA VAL A 130 0.08 14.25 -17.69
C VAL A 130 0.14 15.61 -18.38
N PHE A 131 0.07 16.72 -17.64
CA PHE A 131 -0.04 18.09 -18.19
C PHE A 131 1.30 18.86 -18.26
N VAL A 132 2.23 18.67 -17.30
CA VAL A 132 3.55 19.36 -17.31
C VAL A 132 4.47 18.85 -18.42
N GLU A 133 4.23 17.63 -18.88
CA GLU A 133 5.03 16.95 -19.89
C GLU A 133 4.52 17.12 -21.33
N GLN A 134 3.41 17.86 -21.52
CA GLN A 134 3.03 18.33 -22.84
C GLN A 134 3.92 19.52 -23.21
N PRO A 135 4.79 19.44 -24.23
CA PRO A 135 5.50 20.63 -24.70
C PRO A 135 4.46 21.70 -25.10
N PRO A 136 4.73 22.99 -24.86
CA PRO A 136 3.75 24.10 -24.99
C PRO A 136 3.17 24.29 -26.41
N ASN A 137 3.56 23.47 -27.38
CA ASN A 137 3.29 23.71 -28.79
C ASN A 137 2.21 22.78 -29.40
N LYS A 138 1.56 21.90 -28.63
CA LYS A 138 0.52 21.01 -29.18
C LYS A 138 -0.92 21.48 -28.99
N ILE A 139 -1.22 22.22 -27.92
CA ILE A 139 -2.60 22.70 -27.69
C ILE A 139 -2.90 23.93 -28.54
N SER A 140 -1.90 24.79 -28.79
CA SER A 140 -2.07 25.98 -29.64
C SER A 140 -2.09 25.68 -31.14
N LEU A 141 -1.53 24.55 -31.59
CA LEU A 141 -1.47 24.18 -33.01
C LEU A 141 -2.68 23.33 -33.47
N TYR A 142 -3.36 22.65 -32.55
CA TYR A 142 -4.56 21.86 -32.85
C TYR A 142 -5.75 22.74 -33.27
N ILE A 143 -5.75 24.01 -32.87
CA ILE A 143 -6.76 24.99 -33.27
C ILE A 143 -6.40 25.66 -34.62
N ILE A 144 -5.11 25.71 -34.99
CA ILE A 144 -4.62 26.40 -36.20
C ILE A 144 -4.60 25.48 -37.43
N HIS A 145 -4.47 24.16 -37.26
CA HIS A 145 -4.29 23.22 -38.38
C HIS A 145 -5.60 22.77 -39.10
N LYS A 146 -6.72 23.47 -38.90
CA LYS A 146 -8.01 23.13 -39.54
C LYS A 146 -8.20 23.72 -40.96
N PHE A 147 -7.13 24.21 -41.60
CA PHE A 147 -7.13 24.67 -43.01
C PHE A 147 -5.77 24.35 -43.65
N GLY A 148 -5.72 23.54 -44.72
CA GLY A 148 -4.54 23.50 -45.62
C GLY A 148 -4.01 22.13 -46.05
N VAL A 149 -4.70 21.49 -47.00
CA VAL A 149 -4.23 20.76 -48.20
C VAL A 149 -2.99 19.83 -48.16
N SER A 150 -3.30 18.53 -48.31
CA SER A 150 -2.80 17.47 -49.22
C SER A 150 -1.30 17.20 -49.48
N VAL A 151 -0.97 15.91 -49.34
CA VAL A 151 0.17 15.12 -49.86
C VAL A 151 1.50 15.21 -49.08
N CYS A 152 1.86 16.33 -48.48
CA CYS A 152 3.01 16.39 -47.55
C CYS A 152 2.70 15.76 -46.17
N MET A 153 1.41 15.65 -45.84
CA MET A 153 0.87 15.23 -44.54
C MET A 153 1.06 13.75 -44.19
N TYR A 154 1.20 12.84 -45.15
CA TYR A 154 1.24 11.41 -44.83
C TYR A 154 2.61 10.95 -44.33
N VAL A 155 3.69 11.46 -44.94
CA VAL A 155 5.07 11.19 -44.50
C VAL A 155 5.36 11.94 -43.20
N CYS A 156 4.87 13.17 -43.06
CA CYS A 156 4.94 13.91 -41.81
C CYS A 156 4.08 13.28 -40.71
N MET A 157 2.84 12.80 -40.96
CA MET A 157 2.06 12.09 -39.93
C MET A 157 2.69 10.77 -39.50
N TYR A 158 3.30 10.01 -40.40
CA TYR A 158 3.91 8.73 -40.04
C TYR A 158 5.15 8.94 -39.18
N VAL A 159 6.00 9.91 -39.55
CA VAL A 159 7.16 10.33 -38.75
C VAL A 159 6.70 10.98 -37.44
N CYS A 160 5.64 11.81 -37.45
CA CYS A 160 5.06 12.39 -36.25
C CYS A 160 4.35 11.36 -35.37
N MET A 161 3.73 10.29 -35.85
CA MET A 161 3.16 9.22 -35.01
C MET A 161 4.26 8.40 -34.36
N TYR A 162 5.32 8.07 -35.11
CA TYR A 162 6.46 7.33 -34.59
C TYR A 162 7.26 8.17 -33.58
N VAL A 163 7.49 9.45 -33.90
CA VAL A 163 8.12 10.43 -33.01
C VAL A 163 7.19 10.81 -31.86
N CYS A 164 5.87 10.83 -31.99
CA CYS A 164 4.96 11.07 -30.86
C CYS A 164 4.84 9.84 -29.96
N MET A 165 4.91 8.62 -30.48
CA MET A 165 4.97 7.43 -29.63
C MET A 165 6.32 7.35 -28.91
N TYR A 166 7.43 7.60 -29.60
CA TYR A 166 8.75 7.69 -28.98
C TYR A 166 8.84 8.87 -28.01
N VAL A 167 8.32 10.06 -28.34
CA VAL A 167 8.28 11.22 -27.45
C VAL A 167 7.34 10.96 -26.28
N CYS A 168 6.15 10.38 -26.44
CA CYS A 168 5.30 10.04 -25.30
C CYS A 168 5.93 8.95 -24.40
N LEU A 169 6.69 8.01 -24.96
CA LEU A 169 7.41 6.98 -24.22
C LEU A 169 8.69 7.52 -23.56
N PHE A 170 9.37 8.46 -24.22
CA PHE A 170 10.56 9.18 -23.74
C PHE A 170 10.19 10.27 -22.73
N VAL A 171 9.00 10.86 -22.84
CA VAL A 171 8.41 11.84 -21.91
C VAL A 171 7.88 11.12 -20.67
N CYS A 172 7.14 10.01 -20.83
CA CYS A 172 6.79 9.12 -19.70
C CYS A 172 8.03 8.54 -18.98
N LEU A 173 9.20 8.48 -19.63
CA LEU A 173 10.46 8.00 -19.03
C LEU A 173 11.32 9.12 -18.43
N LEU A 174 11.50 10.28 -19.09
CA LEU A 174 12.18 11.44 -18.52
C LEU A 174 11.41 12.04 -17.33
N GLY A 175 10.10 11.84 -17.29
CA GLY A 175 9.27 12.05 -16.12
C GLY A 175 9.47 11.02 -15.00
N ALA A 176 9.78 9.77 -15.38
CA ALA A 176 9.98 8.68 -14.43
C ALA A 176 11.16 8.98 -13.50
N ASP A 177 12.22 9.63 -13.98
CA ASP A 177 13.36 10.08 -13.16
C ASP A 177 12.87 10.92 -11.98
N LYS A 178 12.03 11.91 -12.24
CA LYS A 178 11.48 12.82 -11.22
C LYS A 178 10.49 12.11 -10.31
N VAL A 179 9.62 11.25 -10.83
CA VAL A 179 8.65 10.48 -10.01
C VAL A 179 9.36 9.48 -9.11
N ILE A 180 10.40 8.81 -9.61
CA ILE A 180 11.23 7.89 -8.85
C ILE A 180 11.96 8.64 -7.73
N ILE A 181 12.55 9.80 -8.03
CA ILE A 181 13.21 10.65 -7.04
C ILE A 181 12.19 11.13 -5.98
N ILE A 182 11.04 11.67 -6.39
CA ILE A 182 9.98 12.12 -5.46
C ILE A 182 9.47 10.96 -4.61
N GLY A 183 9.25 9.78 -5.21
CA GLY A 183 8.84 8.57 -4.49
C GLY A 183 9.91 8.11 -3.48
N PHE A 184 11.18 8.18 -3.86
CA PHE A 184 12.29 7.87 -2.97
C PHE A 184 12.35 8.86 -1.80
N VAL A 185 12.28 10.16 -2.07
CA VAL A 185 12.24 11.21 -1.04
C VAL A 185 11.06 11.01 -0.09
N LEU A 186 9.85 10.77 -0.62
CA LEU A 186 8.66 10.51 0.19
C LEU A 186 8.80 9.26 1.05
N SER A 187 9.34 8.16 0.52
CA SER A 187 9.55 6.92 1.27
C SER A 187 10.64 7.05 2.34
N ALA A 188 11.72 7.80 2.05
CA ALA A 188 12.76 8.13 3.00
C ALA A 188 12.24 9.01 4.14
N VAL A 189 11.49 10.07 3.82
CA VAL A 189 10.83 10.95 4.80
C VAL A 189 9.85 10.14 5.66
N ALA A 190 9.03 9.29 5.04
CA ALA A 190 8.11 8.42 5.77
C ALA A 190 8.85 7.43 6.69
N SER A 191 9.97 6.86 6.25
CA SER A 191 10.80 5.96 7.07
C SER A 191 11.40 6.67 8.27
N ILE A 192 11.97 7.87 8.06
CA ILE A 192 12.49 8.72 9.14
C ILE A 192 11.38 9.07 10.12
N ALA A 193 10.19 9.43 9.63
CA ALA A 193 9.04 9.73 10.47
C ALA A 193 8.58 8.52 11.31
N HIS A 194 8.56 7.31 10.75
CA HIS A 194 8.24 6.10 11.52
C HIS A 194 9.31 5.79 12.57
N VAL A 195 10.59 5.93 12.24
CA VAL A 195 11.70 5.69 13.18
C VAL A 195 11.67 6.71 14.31
N THR A 196 11.45 7.99 14.01
CA THR A 196 11.35 9.06 15.01
C THR A 196 10.12 8.89 15.90
N LEU A 197 8.97 8.54 15.33
CA LEU A 197 7.76 8.20 16.07
C LEU A 197 7.99 7.01 16.99
N PHE A 198 8.63 5.94 16.50
CA PHE A 198 8.96 4.77 17.31
C PHE A 198 9.90 5.11 18.48
N ARG A 199 10.96 5.89 18.22
CA ARG A 199 11.88 6.35 19.27
C ARG A 199 11.16 7.22 20.31
N ARG A 200 10.27 8.12 19.87
CA ARG A 200 9.48 8.98 20.75
C ARG A 200 8.57 8.17 21.67
N GLU A 201 7.79 7.25 21.11
CA GLU A 201 6.87 6.42 21.90
C GLU A 201 7.64 5.46 22.83
N ARG A 202 8.79 4.93 22.40
CA ARG A 202 9.63 4.09 23.27
C ARG A 202 10.13 4.86 24.49
N ARG A 203 10.58 6.11 24.31
CA ARG A 203 10.97 6.99 25.43
C ARG A 203 9.80 7.30 26.35
N ARG A 204 8.62 7.57 25.79
CA ARG A 204 7.38 7.79 26.57
C ARG A 204 7.03 6.59 27.43
N PHE A 205 7.15 5.38 26.89
CA PHE A 205 6.94 4.14 27.64
C PHE A 205 7.97 3.92 28.75
N THR A 206 9.27 4.17 28.50
CA THR A 206 10.29 4.08 29.55
C THR A 206 10.00 5.05 30.70
N LYS A 207 9.63 6.30 30.40
CA LYS A 207 9.23 7.28 31.43
C LYS A 207 8.00 6.82 32.21
N PHE A 208 7.03 6.25 31.52
CA PHE A 208 5.80 5.73 32.13
C PHE A 208 6.06 4.57 33.10
N ILE A 209 7.03 3.68 32.80
CA ILE A 209 7.41 2.57 33.71
C ILE A 209 7.98 3.07 35.03
N VAL A 210 8.71 4.19 35.01
CA VAL A 210 9.40 4.75 36.19
C VAL A 210 8.44 5.53 37.11
N GLY A 211 7.22 5.83 36.66
CA GLY A 211 6.22 6.57 37.43
C GLY A 211 5.47 5.75 38.50
N PRO A 212 4.73 6.40 39.42
CA PRO A 212 3.98 5.74 40.49
C PRO A 212 2.83 4.87 39.95
N GLN A 213 2.48 3.75 40.62
CA GLN A 213 1.45 2.78 40.19
C GLN A 213 0.11 2.87 40.97
N THR A 214 -1.00 3.06 40.24
CA THR A 214 -2.45 3.06 40.52
C THR A 214 -3.20 2.18 39.48
N SER A 215 -4.45 1.81 39.77
CA SER A 215 -5.25 0.85 38.98
C SER A 215 -5.50 1.25 37.50
N ARG A 216 -5.63 2.56 37.19
CA ARG A 216 -5.83 3.06 35.81
C ARG A 216 -4.60 2.88 34.91
N TYR A 217 -3.45 2.47 35.46
CA TYR A 217 -2.25 2.23 34.67
C TYR A 217 -2.24 0.89 33.95
N LEU A 218 -3.01 -0.11 34.36
CA LEU A 218 -2.88 -1.45 33.77
C LEU A 218 -3.42 -1.50 32.33
N SER A 219 -4.65 -1.01 32.10
CA SER A 219 -5.25 -0.93 30.76
C SER A 219 -4.44 -0.02 29.82
N THR A 220 -4.04 1.14 30.31
CA THR A 220 -3.20 2.10 29.56
C THR A 220 -1.84 1.50 29.20
N ARG A 221 -1.22 0.73 30.11
CA ARG A 221 0.04 0.04 29.85
C ARG A 221 -0.11 -1.03 28.76
N PHE A 222 -1.20 -1.80 28.77
CA PHE A 222 -1.49 -2.77 27.72
C PHE A 222 -1.67 -2.08 26.35
N GLN A 223 -2.42 -0.98 26.29
CA GLN A 223 -2.61 -0.19 25.07
C GLN A 223 -1.28 0.37 24.52
N ILE A 224 -0.41 0.89 25.38
CA ILE A 224 0.91 1.42 24.96
C ILE A 224 1.80 0.29 24.41
N ILE A 225 1.82 -0.88 25.06
CA ILE A 225 2.60 -2.04 24.61
C ILE A 225 2.10 -2.54 23.26
N GLU A 226 0.79 -2.63 23.06
CA GLU A 226 0.21 -3.00 21.76
C GLU A 226 0.58 -1.99 20.69
N ASN A 227 0.38 -0.69 20.96
CA ASN A 227 0.71 0.37 20.00
C ASN A 227 2.20 0.36 19.64
N LEU A 228 3.11 0.16 20.60
CA LEU A 228 4.54 0.02 20.35
C LEU A 228 4.89 -1.22 19.51
N ARG A 229 4.21 -2.35 19.73
CA ARG A 229 4.38 -3.56 18.90
C ARG A 229 3.99 -3.29 17.46
N VAL A 230 2.81 -2.70 17.24
CA VAL A 230 2.33 -2.39 15.89
C VAL A 230 3.22 -1.34 15.22
N LEU A 231 3.66 -0.32 15.96
CA LEU A 231 4.56 0.71 15.45
C LEU A 231 5.94 0.15 15.07
N LYS A 232 6.46 -0.83 15.82
CA LYS A 232 7.70 -1.55 15.46
C LYS A 232 7.54 -2.32 14.13
N ILE A 233 6.41 -3.00 13.95
CA ILE A 233 6.10 -3.73 12.71
C ILE A 233 5.97 -2.74 11.54
N ALA A 234 5.25 -1.63 11.72
CA ALA A 234 5.09 -0.59 10.71
C ALA A 234 6.43 0.05 10.32
N MET A 235 7.28 0.36 11.30
CA MET A 235 8.64 0.89 11.06
C MET A 235 9.49 -0.09 10.26
N LEU A 236 9.52 -1.38 10.66
CA LEU A 236 10.30 -2.39 9.94
C LEU A 236 9.78 -2.58 8.50
N ALA A 237 8.46 -2.65 8.32
CA ALA A 237 7.84 -2.75 7.01
C ALA A 237 8.18 -1.54 6.12
N CYS A 238 8.15 -0.33 6.68
CA CYS A 238 8.49 0.90 5.97
C CYS A 238 9.95 0.91 5.49
N VAL A 239 10.89 0.49 6.34
CA VAL A 239 12.32 0.37 5.98
C VAL A 239 12.52 -0.69 4.89
N ILE A 240 11.91 -1.87 5.06
CA ILE A 240 12.00 -2.96 4.06
C ILE A 240 11.47 -2.45 2.72
N ILE A 241 10.27 -1.86 2.68
CA ILE A 241 9.67 -1.35 1.45
C ILE A 241 10.56 -0.29 0.79
N SER A 242 11.11 0.65 1.55
CA SER A 242 11.94 1.72 1.01
C SER A 242 13.25 1.20 0.39
N VAL A 243 13.93 0.26 1.07
CA VAL A 243 15.15 -0.38 0.53
C VAL A 243 14.82 -1.23 -0.70
N SER A 244 13.69 -1.92 -0.67
CA SER A 244 13.23 -2.80 -1.75
C SER A 244 12.90 -2.04 -3.04
N VAL A 245 12.50 -0.77 -2.93
CA VAL A 245 12.21 0.09 -4.09
C VAL A 245 13.48 0.75 -4.61
N LEU A 246 14.43 1.10 -3.74
CA LEU A 246 15.67 1.80 -4.13
C LEU A 246 16.51 1.01 -5.15
N ILE A 247 16.82 -0.26 -4.88
CA ILE A 247 17.74 -1.07 -5.69
C ILE A 247 17.21 -1.27 -7.14
N PRO A 248 15.95 -1.69 -7.34
CA PRO A 248 15.38 -1.78 -8.68
C PRO A 248 15.29 -0.42 -9.36
N SER A 249 14.90 0.64 -8.65
CA SER A 249 14.80 1.98 -9.24
C SER A 249 16.15 2.48 -9.76
N THR A 250 17.24 2.30 -9.02
CA THR A 250 18.58 2.66 -9.50
C THR A 250 19.01 1.81 -10.68
N LEU A 251 18.71 0.51 -10.65
CA LEU A 251 19.03 -0.40 -11.74
C LEU A 251 18.26 -0.05 -13.03
N MET A 252 16.99 0.34 -12.92
CA MET A 252 16.17 0.79 -14.05
C MET A 252 16.73 2.06 -14.69
N VAL A 253 17.14 3.05 -13.88
CA VAL A 253 17.76 4.29 -14.37
C VAL A 253 19.10 3.98 -15.07
N MET A 254 19.93 3.11 -14.49
CA MET A 254 21.19 2.68 -15.09
C MET A 254 20.97 1.98 -16.44
N ILE A 255 20.04 1.03 -16.52
CA ILE A 255 19.74 0.33 -17.77
C ILE A 255 19.29 1.32 -18.85
N PHE A 256 18.46 2.30 -18.48
CA PHE A 256 17.99 3.30 -19.42
C PHE A 256 19.11 4.21 -19.93
N TYR A 257 19.95 4.75 -19.03
CA TYR A 257 21.02 5.68 -19.38
C TYR A 257 22.11 5.01 -20.25
N TYR A 258 22.46 3.77 -19.93
CA TYR A 258 23.56 3.07 -20.61
C TYR A 258 23.13 2.31 -21.87
N PHE A 259 21.90 1.79 -21.94
CA PHE A 259 21.51 0.89 -23.04
C PHE A 259 20.52 1.48 -24.04
N LEU A 260 19.87 2.63 -23.76
CA LEU A 260 18.77 3.24 -24.52
C LEU A 260 17.63 2.25 -24.88
N PRO A 261 16.37 2.69 -25.01
CA PRO A 261 15.25 1.78 -25.25
C PRO A 261 15.26 1.11 -26.65
N THR A 262 16.22 1.47 -27.51
CA THR A 262 16.33 1.03 -28.91
C THR A 262 17.08 -0.29 -29.08
N THR A 263 17.86 -0.75 -28.09
CA THR A 263 18.62 -2.00 -28.20
C THR A 263 17.82 -3.21 -27.71
N LEU A 264 17.83 -4.31 -28.48
CA LEU A 264 17.17 -5.57 -28.10
C LEU A 264 17.68 -6.11 -26.76
N THR A 265 18.96 -5.90 -26.46
CA THR A 265 19.61 -6.27 -25.20
C THR A 265 19.07 -5.46 -24.03
N GLY A 266 18.88 -4.14 -24.19
CA GLY A 266 18.30 -3.27 -23.17
C GLY A 266 16.86 -3.64 -22.83
N GLN A 267 16.04 -3.98 -23.83
CA GLN A 267 14.65 -4.41 -23.62
C GLN A 267 14.56 -5.74 -22.85
N LYS A 268 15.42 -6.71 -23.16
CA LYS A 268 15.50 -7.98 -22.42
C LYS A 268 15.94 -7.77 -20.98
N LEU A 269 16.93 -6.91 -20.75
CA LEU A 269 17.45 -6.60 -19.42
C LEU A 269 16.40 -5.87 -18.56
N LEU A 270 15.66 -4.93 -19.15
CA LEU A 270 14.54 -4.26 -18.49
C LEU A 270 13.46 -5.25 -18.05
N ALA A 271 13.06 -6.16 -18.93
CA ALA A 271 12.08 -7.21 -18.62
C ALA A 271 12.57 -8.15 -17.50
N LEU A 272 13.86 -8.48 -17.48
CA LEU A 272 14.47 -9.29 -16.42
C LEU A 272 14.41 -8.58 -15.06
N VAL A 273 14.72 -7.28 -15.02
CA VAL A 273 14.65 -6.47 -13.79
C VAL A 273 13.23 -6.34 -13.28
N GLU A 274 12.26 -6.08 -14.16
CA GLU A 274 10.84 -6.04 -13.79
C GLU A 274 10.35 -7.38 -13.23
N LEU A 275 10.80 -8.50 -13.82
CA LEU A 275 10.47 -9.83 -13.35
C LEU A 275 11.06 -10.10 -11.96
N PHE A 276 12.33 -9.76 -11.75
CA PHE A 276 13.01 -9.90 -10.46
C PHE A 276 12.34 -9.04 -9.37
N PHE A 277 12.01 -7.79 -9.68
CA PHE A 277 11.27 -6.93 -8.74
C PHE A 277 9.89 -7.51 -8.42
N SER A 278 9.16 -7.98 -9.44
CA SER A 278 7.83 -8.57 -9.24
C SER A 278 7.88 -9.87 -8.43
N SER A 279 8.90 -10.71 -8.59
CA SER A 279 9.07 -11.94 -7.82
C SER A 279 9.45 -11.64 -6.38
N PHE A 280 10.34 -10.68 -6.15
CA PHE A 280 10.72 -10.22 -4.83
C PHE A 280 9.54 -9.65 -4.04
N VAL A 281 8.71 -8.79 -4.66
CA VAL A 281 7.48 -8.28 -4.03
C VAL A 281 6.50 -9.43 -3.71
N ALA A 282 6.39 -10.43 -4.57
CA ALA A 282 5.54 -11.60 -4.31
C ALA A 282 6.06 -12.42 -3.11
N ILE A 283 7.36 -12.61 -2.98
CA ILE A 283 8.00 -13.29 -1.84
C ILE A 283 7.76 -12.49 -0.55
N LEU A 284 7.91 -11.17 -0.57
CA LEU A 284 7.61 -10.33 0.59
C LEU A 284 6.15 -10.45 1.03
N LEU A 285 5.19 -10.39 0.11
CA LEU A 285 3.77 -10.51 0.42
C LEU A 285 3.37 -11.91 0.91
N THR A 286 3.95 -12.97 0.35
CA THR A 286 3.70 -14.33 0.83
C THR A 286 4.31 -14.56 2.21
N SER A 287 5.55 -14.10 2.45
CA SER A 287 6.21 -14.20 3.74
C SER A 287 5.46 -13.45 4.84
N SER A 288 4.97 -12.24 4.55
CA SER A 288 4.16 -11.45 5.49
C SER A 288 2.82 -12.12 5.79
N ALA A 289 2.17 -12.73 4.79
CA ALA A 289 0.95 -13.50 4.98
C ALA A 289 1.19 -14.75 5.86
N VAL A 290 2.28 -15.48 5.63
CA VAL A 290 2.64 -16.66 6.45
C VAL A 290 2.92 -16.25 7.89
N MET A 291 3.67 -15.17 8.12
CA MET A 291 3.94 -14.65 9.45
C MET A 291 2.66 -14.25 10.18
N LEU A 292 1.75 -13.56 9.49
CA LEU A 292 0.47 -13.14 10.06
C LEU A 292 -0.43 -14.34 10.39
N LYS A 293 -0.45 -15.37 9.52
CA LYS A 293 -1.18 -16.62 9.78
C LYS A 293 -0.62 -17.36 11.00
N ARG A 294 0.71 -17.42 11.16
CA ARG A 294 1.36 -18.00 12.34
C ARG A 294 1.05 -17.22 13.61
N TYR A 295 0.99 -15.90 13.52
CA TYR A 295 0.59 -15.04 14.64
C TYR A 295 -0.87 -15.31 15.06
N ASN A 296 -1.80 -15.29 14.10
CA ASN A 296 -3.22 -15.54 14.37
C ASN A 296 -3.44 -16.93 15.00
N LYS A 297 -2.72 -17.96 14.52
CA LYS A 297 -2.78 -19.31 15.12
C LYS A 297 -2.35 -19.28 16.57
N ARG A 298 -1.22 -18.61 16.90
CA ARG A 298 -0.71 -18.47 18.27
C ARG A 298 -1.68 -17.75 19.20
N VAL A 299 -2.25 -16.64 18.75
CA VAL A 299 -3.24 -15.89 19.55
C VAL A 299 -4.48 -16.75 19.82
N HIS A 300 -5.01 -17.42 18.80
CA HIS A 300 -6.18 -18.27 18.96
C HIS A 300 -5.94 -19.44 19.92
N THR A 301 -4.76 -20.08 19.86
CA THR A 301 -4.40 -21.12 20.84
C THR A 301 -4.30 -20.57 22.26
N HIS A 302 -3.75 -19.37 22.43
CA HIS A 302 -3.55 -18.77 23.75
C HIS A 302 -4.88 -18.33 24.40
N VAL A 303 -5.78 -17.76 23.60
CA VAL A 303 -7.15 -17.40 24.03
C VAL A 303 -7.95 -18.65 24.38
N ARG A 304 -7.86 -19.71 23.58
CA ARG A 304 -8.51 -20.99 23.85
C ARG A 304 -8.04 -21.58 25.18
N PHE A 305 -6.72 -21.62 25.40
CA PHE A 305 -6.14 -22.12 26.65
C PHE A 305 -6.57 -21.30 27.87
N GLN A 306 -6.62 -19.96 27.75
CA GLN A 306 -7.12 -19.11 28.84
C GLN A 306 -8.60 -19.33 29.12
N HIS A 307 -9.41 -19.57 28.09
CA HIS A 307 -10.83 -19.85 28.24
C HIS A 307 -11.07 -21.22 28.92
N GLU A 308 -10.34 -22.25 28.49
CA GLU A 308 -10.36 -23.57 29.11
C GLU A 308 -9.93 -23.52 30.58
N ASN A 309 -8.87 -22.77 30.91
CA ASN A 309 -8.45 -22.58 32.31
C ASN A 309 -9.49 -21.84 33.16
N ARG A 310 -10.17 -20.82 32.61
CA ARG A 310 -11.25 -20.13 33.34
C ARG A 310 -12.45 -21.04 33.58
N LEU A 311 -12.83 -21.83 32.59
CA LEU A 311 -13.89 -22.82 32.73
C LEU A 311 -13.52 -23.87 33.80
N HIS A 312 -12.26 -24.31 33.81
CA HIS A 312 -11.79 -25.28 34.79
C HIS A 312 -11.80 -24.70 36.21
N CYS A 313 -11.31 -23.47 36.40
CA CYS A 313 -11.32 -22.78 37.68
C CYS A 313 -12.75 -22.54 38.20
N ALA A 314 -13.65 -22.06 37.33
CA ALA A 314 -15.07 -21.87 37.66
C ALA A 314 -15.78 -23.19 38.02
N SER A 315 -15.44 -24.30 37.34
CA SER A 315 -15.98 -25.63 37.67
C SER A 315 -15.49 -26.13 39.03
N GLN A 316 -14.26 -25.78 39.41
CA GLN A 316 -13.64 -26.18 40.66
C GLN A 316 -14.25 -25.39 41.83
N ASP A 317 -14.45 -24.08 41.65
CA ASP A 317 -15.17 -23.23 42.62
C ASP A 317 -16.61 -23.71 42.84
N PHE A 318 -17.32 -24.08 41.76
CA PHE A 318 -18.68 -24.61 41.86
C PHE A 318 -18.74 -25.93 42.64
N ARG A 319 -17.79 -26.85 42.41
CA ARG A 319 -17.68 -28.09 43.21
C ARG A 319 -17.44 -27.80 44.68
N LEU A 320 -16.55 -26.87 45.00
CA LEU A 320 -16.19 -26.51 46.37
C LEU A 320 -17.39 -25.91 47.15
N VAL A 321 -18.19 -25.08 46.47
CA VAL A 321 -19.44 -24.52 47.04
C VAL A 321 -20.47 -25.61 47.28
N THR A 322 -20.61 -26.55 46.34
CA THR A 322 -21.55 -27.67 46.43
C THR A 322 -21.19 -28.61 47.58
N GLU A 323 -19.91 -28.96 47.74
CA GLU A 323 -19.44 -29.80 48.86
C GLU A 323 -19.66 -29.13 50.22
N LYS A 324 -19.39 -27.83 50.35
CA LYS A 324 -19.71 -27.07 51.58
C LYS A 324 -21.20 -27.06 51.90
N TYR A 325 -22.05 -26.87 50.89
CA TYR A 325 -23.51 -26.90 51.08
C TYR A 325 -24.00 -28.25 51.60
N PHE A 326 -23.54 -29.36 51.02
CA PHE A 326 -23.91 -30.69 51.49
C PHE A 326 -23.30 -31.04 52.85
N SER A 327 -22.11 -30.54 53.17
CA SER A 327 -21.53 -30.71 54.51
C SER A 327 -22.37 -29.99 55.57
N HIS A 328 -22.86 -28.77 55.29
CA HIS A 328 -23.72 -28.00 56.19
C HIS A 328 -25.10 -28.66 56.38
N LEU A 329 -25.67 -29.24 55.32
CA LEU A 329 -26.90 -30.03 55.42
C LEU A 329 -26.72 -31.27 56.30
N LYS A 330 -25.58 -31.94 56.17
CA LYS A 330 -25.26 -33.15 56.94
C LYS A 330 -25.10 -32.86 58.44
N THR A 331 -24.54 -31.71 58.82
CA THR A 331 -24.46 -31.26 60.22
C THR A 331 -25.78 -30.71 60.77
N ALA A 332 -26.70 -30.26 59.91
CA ALA A 332 -28.00 -29.76 60.36
C ALA A 332 -29.03 -30.89 60.59
N TRP A 333 -28.80 -32.08 60.04
CA TRP A 333 -29.75 -33.20 60.04
C TRP A 333 -29.24 -34.48 60.74
N GLY A 334 -28.04 -34.45 61.33
CA GLY A 334 -27.47 -35.54 62.12
C GLY A 334 -27.04 -35.06 63.49
#